data_AF-A0AAE3RX69-F1
#
_entry.id   AF-A0AAE3RX69-F1
#
_cell.length_a   1.000
_cell.length_b   1.000
_cell.length_c   1.000
_cell.angle_alpha   90.00
_cell.angle_beta   90.00
_cell.angle_gamma   90.00
#
_symmetry.space_group_name_H-M   'P 1'
#
loop_
_entity.id
_entity.type
_entity.pdbx_description
1 polymer ?
#
loop_
_entity_poly.entity_id
_entity_poly.type
_entity_poly.pdbx_seq_one_letter_code
_entity_poly.pdbx_strand_id
1 'polypeptide(L)'
;MNSIWGAELNYAPDYWPLWLIYAGVVVVLMIAGLVMHALLRRMLAPKTATGEEHRDYLYSLAVRRWHWGNALLFILLLLSGLFGHFSVGPVALMVQVHTWCGFALLAFWVGFVLINATSGNGCHYRVKFNGLISRCLLQTRFYLYGIMKGEPHPFAATAESKFNPLQQLAYLAIMYALIPLLIITGLLCLYPQVVGAGPLMLVLHMVLAIVGLLFICAHIYLCTLGDTPGQIFRSMIDGYHRHRSHHAETAPRKG
;
A
#
# COMPACT_ATOMS: atom_id res chain seq x y z
N MET A 1 22.40 -15.95 -27.34
CA MET A 1 21.00 -16.36 -27.18
C MET A 1 20.85 -16.81 -25.73
N ASN A 2 20.16 -16.01 -24.91
CA ASN A 2 20.13 -16.25 -23.46
C ASN A 2 18.86 -17.05 -23.11
N SER A 3 18.97 -18.38 -23.11
CA SER A 3 17.92 -19.24 -22.58
C SER A 3 18.03 -19.28 -21.06
N ILE A 4 17.00 -18.80 -20.36
CA ILE A 4 16.82 -19.10 -18.94
C ILE A 4 15.78 -20.23 -18.91
N TRP A 5 16.18 -21.43 -18.49
CA TRP A 5 15.32 -22.64 -18.45
C TRP A 5 14.88 -23.21 -19.81
N GLY A 6 15.65 -23.01 -20.89
CA GLY A 6 15.36 -23.61 -22.20
C GLY A 6 14.20 -22.97 -22.98
N ALA A 7 13.66 -21.84 -22.50
CA ALA A 7 12.71 -21.02 -23.25
C ALA A 7 13.44 -19.85 -23.92
N GLU A 8 13.14 -19.57 -25.19
CA GLU A 8 13.60 -18.35 -25.85
C GLU A 8 12.85 -17.15 -25.28
N LEU A 9 13.56 -16.32 -24.52
CA LEU A 9 13.02 -15.07 -23.98
C LEU A 9 13.26 -13.92 -24.96
N ASN A 10 12.35 -13.79 -25.93
CA ASN A 10 12.29 -12.61 -26.78
C ASN A 10 11.56 -11.50 -26.02
N TYR A 11 12.30 -10.60 -25.35
CA TYR A 11 11.75 -9.42 -24.67
C TYR A 11 11.43 -8.26 -25.61
N ALA A 12 10.93 -8.53 -26.82
CA ALA A 12 10.37 -7.48 -27.68
C ALA A 12 8.88 -7.28 -27.32
N PRO A 13 8.32 -6.05 -27.43
CA PRO A 13 6.89 -5.78 -27.19
C PRO A 13 5.94 -6.73 -27.92
N ASP A 14 6.37 -7.28 -29.06
CA ASP A 14 5.63 -8.21 -29.91
C ASP A 14 5.41 -9.60 -29.28
N TYR A 15 6.09 -9.93 -28.17
CA TYR A 15 6.01 -11.22 -27.48
C TYR A 15 5.48 -11.12 -26.05
N TRP A 16 4.92 -9.96 -25.65
CA TRP A 16 4.35 -9.85 -24.32
C TRP A 16 3.12 -10.76 -24.18
N PRO A 17 3.06 -11.60 -23.14
CA PRO A 17 1.88 -12.40 -22.94
C PRO A 17 0.69 -11.47 -22.65
N LEU A 18 -0.47 -11.79 -23.23
CA LEU A 18 -1.65 -10.93 -23.21
C LEU A 18 -2.05 -10.48 -21.80
N TRP A 19 -1.86 -11.33 -20.78
CA TRP A 19 -2.14 -10.98 -19.38
C TRP A 19 -1.26 -9.83 -18.87
N LEU A 20 -0.01 -9.73 -19.32
CA LEU A 20 0.92 -8.67 -18.90
C LEU A 20 0.51 -7.33 -19.53
N ILE A 21 0.04 -7.36 -20.78
CA ILE A 21 -0.54 -6.19 -21.45
C ILE A 21 -1.76 -5.72 -20.67
N TYR A 22 -2.70 -6.63 -20.35
CA TYR A 22 -3.88 -6.28 -19.55
C TYR A 22 -3.50 -5.74 -18.17
N ALA A 23 -2.50 -6.31 -17.50
CA ALA A 23 -2.01 -5.79 -16.24
C ALA A 23 -1.47 -4.35 -16.38
N GLY A 24 -0.69 -4.08 -17.43
CA GLY A 24 -0.21 -2.73 -17.74
C GLY A 24 -1.34 -1.74 -17.97
N VAL A 25 -2.36 -2.13 -18.75
CA VAL A 25 -3.57 -1.32 -18.97
C VAL A 25 -4.30 -1.05 -17.66
N VAL A 26 -4.47 -2.06 -16.79
CA VAL A 26 -5.11 -1.89 -15.47
C VAL A 26 -4.34 -0.88 -14.61
N VAL A 27 -3.00 -0.94 -14.58
CA VAL A 27 -2.18 0.03 -13.84
C VAL A 27 -2.39 1.45 -14.38
N VAL A 28 -2.38 1.63 -15.71
CA VAL A 28 -2.59 2.93 -16.35
C VAL A 28 -3.99 3.48 -16.06
N LEU A 29 -5.03 2.65 -16.20
CA LEU A 29 -6.41 3.02 -15.90
C LEU A 29 -6.59 3.39 -14.43
N MET A 30 -5.95 2.66 -13.52
CA MET A 30 -6.00 3.00 -12.10
C MET A 30 -5.37 4.37 -11.85
N ILE A 31 -4.17 4.64 -12.37
CA ILE A 31 -3.51 5.95 -12.23
C ILE A 31 -4.39 7.06 -12.80
N ALA A 32 -4.93 6.89 -14.01
CA ALA A 32 -5.84 7.85 -14.63
C ALA A 32 -7.09 8.11 -13.77
N GLY A 33 -7.70 7.05 -13.22
CA GLY A 33 -8.83 7.14 -12.31
C GLY A 33 -8.51 7.88 -11.01
N LEU A 34 -7.33 7.63 -10.41
CA LEU A 34 -6.87 8.34 -9.22
C LEU A 34 -6.62 9.82 -9.50
N VAL A 35 -6.00 10.17 -10.65
CA VAL A 35 -5.79 11.55 -11.08
C VAL A 35 -7.13 12.25 -11.32
N MET A 36 -8.06 11.60 -12.03
CA MET A 36 -9.39 12.14 -12.27
C MET A 36 -10.13 12.38 -10.94
N HIS A 37 -10.07 11.42 -10.00
CA HIS A 37 -10.67 11.57 -8.68
C HIS A 37 -10.04 12.75 -7.90
N ALA A 38 -8.72 12.89 -7.95
CA ALA A 38 -8.00 14.00 -7.33
C ALA A 38 -8.44 15.37 -7.89
N LEU A 39 -8.58 15.47 -9.22
CA LEU A 39 -9.03 16.68 -9.90
C LEU A 39 -10.48 17.01 -9.54
N LEU A 40 -11.38 16.03 -9.59
CA LEU A 40 -12.77 16.20 -9.18
C LEU A 40 -12.88 16.66 -7.73
N ARG A 41 -12.12 16.05 -6.81
CA ARG A 41 -12.06 16.51 -5.42
C ARG A 41 -11.57 17.94 -5.32
N ARG A 42 -10.50 18.31 -6.02
CA ARG A 42 -9.96 19.69 -5.99
C ARG A 42 -10.97 20.72 -6.51
N MET A 43 -11.81 20.33 -7.47
CA MET A 43 -12.82 21.21 -8.06
C MET A 43 -14.09 21.31 -7.21
N LEU A 44 -14.54 20.19 -6.65
CA LEU A 44 -15.86 20.06 -6.02
C LEU A 44 -15.83 20.19 -4.49
N ALA A 45 -14.71 19.84 -3.84
CA ALA A 45 -14.66 19.81 -2.38
C ALA A 45 -14.68 21.23 -1.78
N PRO A 46 -15.47 21.46 -0.70
CA PRO A 46 -15.48 22.74 -0.01
C PRO A 46 -14.09 23.14 0.50
N LYS A 47 -13.70 24.41 0.35
CA LYS A 47 -12.34 24.92 0.66
C LYS A 47 -12.10 25.25 2.14
N THR A 48 -12.98 24.84 3.06
CA THR A 48 -12.90 25.26 4.46
C THR A 48 -13.25 24.12 5.40
N ALA A 49 -12.23 23.51 6.00
CA ALA A 49 -12.40 22.76 7.24
C ALA A 49 -12.32 23.75 8.40
N THR A 50 -13.43 24.21 8.94
CA THR A 50 -13.47 25.07 10.14
C THR A 50 -13.39 24.19 11.39
N GLY A 51 -12.44 24.45 12.30
CA GLY A 51 -12.29 23.70 13.55
C GLY A 51 -10.86 23.75 14.11
N GLU A 52 -10.71 23.49 15.40
CA GLU A 52 -9.40 23.40 16.05
C GLU A 52 -8.66 22.12 15.60
N GLU A 53 -7.36 22.24 15.32
CA GLU A 53 -6.50 21.10 14.97
C GLU A 53 -6.06 20.39 16.25
N HIS A 54 -6.50 19.16 16.44
CA HIS A 54 -6.01 18.27 17.49
C HIS A 54 -4.85 17.42 16.98
N ARG A 55 -3.92 17.05 17.88
CA ARG A 55 -2.74 16.25 17.57
C ARG A 55 -2.61 15.07 18.52
N ASP A 56 -2.77 13.87 17.98
CA ASP A 56 -2.65 12.63 18.74
C ASP A 56 -1.42 11.85 18.32
N TYR A 57 -0.60 11.44 19.29
CA TYR A 57 0.57 10.61 19.03
C TYR A 57 0.15 9.16 18.78
N LEU A 58 -0.03 8.79 17.51
CA LEU A 58 -0.51 7.46 17.11
C LEU A 58 0.59 6.54 16.59
N TYR A 59 1.66 7.10 16.00
CA TYR A 59 2.70 6.30 15.35
C TYR A 59 4.00 6.39 16.14
N SER A 60 4.46 5.27 16.70
CA SER A 60 5.71 5.23 17.47
C SER A 60 6.94 5.38 16.57
N LEU A 61 8.06 5.85 17.12
CA LEU A 61 9.31 6.01 16.37
C LEU A 61 9.78 4.69 15.73
N ALA A 62 9.62 3.58 16.44
CA ALA A 62 9.96 2.25 15.92
C ALA A 62 9.14 1.89 14.67
N VAL A 63 7.82 2.10 14.73
CA VAL A 63 6.91 1.84 13.60
C VAL A 63 7.24 2.75 12.41
N ARG A 64 7.56 4.03 12.65
CA ARG A 64 7.92 4.97 11.57
C ARG A 64 9.23 4.60 10.90
N ARG A 65 10.27 4.28 11.66
CA ARG A 65 11.57 3.84 11.12
C ARG A 65 11.42 2.56 10.31
N TRP A 66 10.69 1.59 10.85
CA TRP A 66 10.38 0.36 10.15
C TRP A 66 9.63 0.64 8.84
N HIS A 67 8.59 1.47 8.87
CA HIS A 67 7.79 1.80 7.70
C HIS A 67 8.63 2.45 6.59
N TRP A 68 9.45 3.45 6.90
CA TRP A 68 10.26 4.13 5.89
C TRP A 68 11.32 3.21 5.28
N GLY A 69 11.93 2.34 6.08
CA GLY A 69 12.84 1.33 5.54
C GLY A 69 12.11 0.30 4.67
N ASN A 70 10.93 -0.17 5.10
CA ASN A 70 10.10 -1.08 4.31
C ASN A 70 9.65 -0.42 2.99
N ALA A 71 9.23 0.84 3.02
CA ALA A 71 8.82 1.59 1.84
C ALA A 71 9.97 1.76 0.84
N LEU A 72 11.17 2.11 1.32
CA LEU A 72 12.35 2.21 0.48
C LEU A 72 12.69 0.86 -0.18
N LEU A 73 12.73 -0.23 0.60
CA LEU A 73 13.00 -1.57 0.08
C LEU A 73 11.98 -1.99 -0.98
N PHE A 74 10.71 -1.72 -0.73
CA PHE A 74 9.63 -2.09 -1.65
C PHE A 74 9.73 -1.33 -2.98
N ILE A 75 10.08 -0.04 -2.95
CA ILE A 75 10.35 0.75 -4.16
C ILE A 75 11.57 0.21 -4.91
N LEU A 76 12.68 -0.06 -4.21
CA LEU A 76 13.89 -0.60 -4.82
C LEU A 76 13.65 -1.97 -5.47
N LEU A 77 12.85 -2.83 -4.84
CA LEU A 77 12.45 -4.13 -5.39
C LEU A 77 11.61 -3.99 -6.66
N LEU A 78 10.61 -3.11 -6.66
CA LEU A 78 9.80 -2.86 -7.85
C LEU A 78 10.64 -2.32 -9.01
N LEU A 79 11.50 -1.33 -8.75
CA LEU A 79 12.35 -0.73 -9.79
C LEU A 79 13.38 -1.73 -10.33
N SER A 80 14.11 -2.43 -9.45
CA SER A 80 15.08 -3.44 -9.86
C SER A 80 14.44 -4.63 -10.58
N GLY A 81 13.25 -5.06 -10.16
CA GLY A 81 12.49 -6.11 -10.83
C GLY A 81 12.00 -5.68 -12.21
N LEU A 82 11.46 -4.47 -12.33
CA LEU A 82 10.99 -3.91 -13.59
C LEU A 82 12.14 -3.72 -14.60
N PHE A 83 13.24 -3.09 -14.17
CA PHE A 83 14.40 -2.85 -15.01
C PHE A 83 15.12 -4.14 -15.38
N GLY A 84 15.21 -5.09 -14.45
CA GLY A 84 15.72 -6.44 -14.73
C GLY A 84 14.87 -7.18 -15.77
N HIS A 85 13.54 -7.10 -15.65
CA HIS A 85 12.62 -7.74 -16.59
C HIS A 85 12.70 -7.17 -18.01
N PHE A 86 12.76 -5.84 -18.14
CA PHE A 86 12.85 -5.17 -19.45
C PHE A 86 14.28 -4.91 -19.95
N SER A 87 15.28 -5.48 -19.28
CA SER A 87 16.69 -5.31 -19.63
C SER A 87 17.12 -3.83 -19.73
N VAL A 88 16.58 -2.98 -18.86
CA VAL A 88 16.91 -1.55 -18.81
C VAL A 88 18.15 -1.36 -17.92
N GLY A 89 19.28 -1.07 -18.55
CA GLY A 89 20.56 -0.89 -17.86
C GLY A 89 21.27 -2.21 -17.52
N PRO A 90 22.24 -2.20 -16.58
CA PRO A 90 23.04 -3.39 -16.27
C PRO A 90 22.21 -4.46 -15.53
N VAL A 91 21.67 -5.46 -16.25
CA VAL A 91 20.79 -6.51 -15.70
C VAL A 91 21.43 -7.24 -14.52
N ALA A 92 22.72 -7.56 -14.59
CA ALA A 92 23.43 -8.23 -13.49
C ALA A 92 23.41 -7.40 -12.19
N LEU A 93 23.50 -6.07 -12.28
CA LEU A 93 23.37 -5.18 -11.14
C LEU A 93 21.93 -5.16 -10.63
N MET A 94 20.94 -5.08 -11.53
CA MET A 94 19.52 -5.09 -11.14
C MET A 94 19.16 -6.36 -10.37
N VAL A 95 19.60 -7.53 -10.85
CA VAL A 95 19.39 -8.83 -10.17
C VAL A 95 20.08 -8.85 -8.80
N GLN A 96 21.31 -8.36 -8.68
CA GLN A 96 22.01 -8.28 -7.40
C GLN A 96 21.26 -7.37 -6.42
N VAL A 97 20.92 -6.15 -6.82
CA VAL A 97 20.18 -5.18 -5.99
C VAL A 97 18.84 -5.78 -5.55
N HIS A 98 18.10 -6.41 -6.47
CA HIS A 98 16.82 -7.05 -6.17
C HIS A 98 16.99 -8.16 -5.11
N THR A 99 18.01 -9.00 -5.25
CA THR A 99 18.30 -10.10 -4.33
C THR A 99 18.65 -9.59 -2.92
N TRP A 100 19.57 -8.61 -2.82
CA TRP A 100 19.94 -8.01 -1.54
C TRP A 100 18.76 -7.31 -0.87
N CYS A 101 17.96 -6.56 -1.63
CA CYS A 101 16.75 -5.91 -1.11
C CYS A 101 15.70 -6.95 -0.68
N GLY A 102 15.61 -8.10 -1.35
CA GLY A 102 14.68 -9.18 -1.00
C GLY A 102 15.00 -9.79 0.36
N PHE A 103 16.28 -10.08 0.62
CA PHE A 103 16.73 -10.55 1.94
C PHE A 103 16.57 -9.48 3.03
N ALA A 104 16.86 -8.22 2.71
CA ALA A 104 16.59 -7.11 3.63
C ALA A 104 15.09 -6.97 3.94
N LEU A 105 14.21 -7.13 2.95
CA LEU A 105 12.76 -7.11 3.14
C LEU A 105 12.30 -8.25 4.04
N LEU A 106 12.85 -9.47 3.89
CA LEU A 106 12.59 -10.58 4.80
C LEU A 106 12.95 -10.21 6.25
N ALA A 107 14.14 -9.64 6.49
CA ALA A 107 14.55 -9.19 7.82
C ALA A 107 13.61 -8.10 8.37
N PHE A 108 13.21 -7.14 7.55
CA PHE A 108 12.24 -6.11 7.92
C PHE A 108 10.86 -6.71 8.23
N TRP A 109 10.40 -7.68 7.46
CA TRP A 109 9.13 -8.35 7.68
C TRP A 109 9.12 -9.14 9.00
N VAL A 110 10.20 -9.88 9.30
CA VAL A 110 10.36 -10.53 10.61
C VAL A 110 10.35 -9.49 11.73
N GLY A 111 11.07 -8.37 11.55
CA GLY A 111 11.05 -7.25 12.49
C GLY A 111 9.64 -6.69 12.73
N PHE A 112 8.82 -6.56 11.68
CA PHE A 112 7.42 -6.14 11.80
C PHE A 112 6.59 -7.10 12.65
N VAL A 113 6.70 -8.40 12.34
CA VAL A 113 5.98 -9.45 13.08
C VAL A 113 6.38 -9.44 14.56
N LEU A 114 7.67 -9.29 14.85
CA LEU A 114 8.18 -9.18 16.22
C LEU A 114 7.68 -7.91 16.92
N ILE A 115 7.67 -6.75 16.24
CA ILE A 115 7.12 -5.51 16.80
C ILE A 115 5.64 -5.71 17.12
N ASN A 116 4.85 -6.30 16.22
CA ASN A 116 3.42 -6.51 16.46
C ASN A 116 3.12 -7.57 17.52
N ALA A 117 4.00 -8.56 17.70
CA ALA A 117 3.85 -9.61 18.70
C ALA A 117 4.29 -9.15 20.10
N THR A 118 5.33 -8.34 20.21
CA THR A 118 5.92 -7.91 21.49
C THR A 118 5.42 -6.54 21.96
N SER A 119 4.94 -5.69 21.06
CA SER A 119 4.36 -4.39 21.41
C SER A 119 2.83 -4.41 21.35
N GLY A 120 2.19 -3.45 22.03
CA GLY A 120 0.74 -3.23 21.93
C GLY A 120 0.23 -2.84 20.54
N ASN A 121 1.11 -2.66 19.54
CA ASN A 121 0.74 -2.28 18.18
C ASN A 121 -0.11 -3.34 17.48
N GLY A 122 0.09 -4.63 17.79
CA GLY A 122 -0.68 -5.74 17.22
C GLY A 122 -2.19 -5.64 17.48
N CYS A 123 -2.60 -5.00 18.58
CA CYS A 123 -4.01 -4.81 18.92
C CYS A 123 -4.79 -4.04 17.85
N HIS A 124 -4.16 -3.12 17.11
CA HIS A 124 -4.81 -2.36 16.05
C HIS A 124 -5.08 -3.18 14.77
N TYR A 125 -4.47 -4.36 14.64
CA TYR A 125 -4.69 -5.27 13.51
C TYR A 125 -5.81 -6.29 13.78
N ARG A 126 -6.42 -6.27 14.97
CA ARG A 126 -7.54 -7.17 15.31
C ARG A 126 -8.82 -6.66 14.65
N VAL A 127 -9.28 -7.39 13.63
CA VAL A 127 -10.50 -7.06 12.90
C VAL A 127 -11.72 -7.40 13.74
N LYS A 128 -12.61 -6.43 13.92
CA LYS A 128 -13.96 -6.68 14.43
C LYS A 128 -14.79 -7.19 13.26
N PHE A 129 -15.34 -8.41 13.31
CA PHE A 129 -16.12 -8.95 12.17
C PHE A 129 -17.56 -8.42 12.11
N ASN A 130 -18.12 -8.06 13.27
CA ASN A 130 -19.49 -7.53 13.34
C ASN A 130 -19.64 -6.26 12.49
N GLY A 131 -20.57 -6.30 11.53
CA GLY A 131 -20.83 -5.19 10.61
C GLY A 131 -19.63 -4.78 9.74
N LEU A 132 -18.65 -5.66 9.52
CA LEU A 132 -17.44 -5.34 8.74
C LEU A 132 -17.79 -4.90 7.32
N ILE A 133 -18.69 -5.63 6.64
CA ILE A 133 -19.11 -5.33 5.27
C ILE A 133 -19.76 -3.94 5.20
N SER A 134 -20.72 -3.66 6.08
CA SER A 134 -21.39 -2.35 6.14
C SER A 134 -20.39 -1.21 6.38
N ARG A 135 -19.44 -1.39 7.31
CA ARG A 135 -18.39 -0.40 7.58
C ARG A 135 -17.44 -0.20 6.39
N CYS A 136 -17.09 -1.26 5.68
CA CYS A 136 -16.28 -1.17 4.46
C CYS A 136 -17.03 -0.47 3.33
N LEU A 137 -18.31 -0.77 3.13
CA LEU A 137 -19.16 -0.08 2.15
C LEU A 137 -19.31 1.41 2.49
N LEU A 138 -19.50 1.75 3.76
CA LEU A 138 -19.56 3.14 4.22
C LEU A 138 -18.26 3.89 3.93
N GLN A 139 -17.10 3.29 4.26
CA GLN A 139 -15.80 3.89 3.96
C GLN A 139 -15.56 4.00 2.44
N THR A 140 -16.01 3.03 1.66
CA THR A 140 -15.87 3.05 0.19
C THR A 140 -16.72 4.17 -0.41
N ARG A 141 -17.98 4.30 0.00
CA ARG A 141 -18.87 5.41 -0.40
C ARG A 141 -18.27 6.76 -0.05
N PHE A 142 -17.70 6.87 1.15
CA PHE A 142 -17.01 8.08 1.58
C PHE A 142 -15.86 8.45 0.65
N TYR A 143 -14.95 7.50 0.36
CA TYR A 143 -13.83 7.76 -0.54
C TYR A 143 -14.26 8.08 -1.97
N LEU A 144 -15.26 7.39 -2.51
CA LEU A 144 -15.71 7.60 -3.87
C LEU A 144 -16.49 8.91 -4.05
N TYR A 145 -17.29 9.32 -3.07
CA TYR A 145 -18.25 10.41 -3.22
C TYR A 145 -18.32 11.36 -2.02
N GLY A 146 -18.41 10.84 -0.80
CA GLY A 146 -18.59 11.66 0.41
C GLY A 146 -17.50 12.73 0.60
N ILE A 147 -16.25 12.39 0.28
CA ILE A 147 -15.12 13.31 0.37
C ILE A 147 -15.23 14.49 -0.60
N MET A 148 -15.87 14.31 -1.77
CA MET A 148 -16.10 15.39 -2.73
C MET A 148 -17.20 16.35 -2.24
N LYS A 149 -18.10 15.87 -1.37
CA LYS A 149 -19.12 16.69 -0.72
C LYS A 149 -18.63 17.40 0.55
N GLY A 150 -17.43 17.11 1.02
CA GLY A 150 -16.95 17.59 2.31
C GLY A 150 -17.67 16.95 3.50
N GLU A 151 -18.21 15.74 3.33
CA GLU A 151 -18.75 14.99 4.47
C GLU A 151 -17.63 14.69 5.50
N PRO A 152 -17.96 14.58 6.80
CA PRO A 152 -16.98 14.18 7.81
C PRO A 152 -16.53 12.73 7.61
N HIS A 153 -15.28 12.42 7.97
CA HIS A 153 -14.74 11.07 7.85
C HIS A 153 -15.51 10.11 8.78
N PRO A 154 -16.04 8.96 8.27
CA PRO A 154 -16.95 8.09 9.03
C PRO A 154 -16.27 7.36 10.20
N PHE A 155 -14.93 7.18 10.11
CA PHE A 155 -14.13 6.58 11.18
C PHE A 155 -12.95 7.51 11.50
N ALA A 156 -13.02 8.21 12.62
CA ALA A 156 -11.91 9.02 13.13
C ALA A 156 -10.81 8.11 13.70
N ALA A 157 -9.54 8.43 13.42
CA ALA A 157 -8.42 7.70 14.00
C ALA A 157 -8.25 8.11 15.47
N THR A 158 -8.26 7.13 16.37
CA THR A 158 -8.09 7.34 17.81
C THR A 158 -6.94 6.49 18.33
N ALA A 159 -6.53 6.73 19.58
CA ALA A 159 -5.53 5.90 20.26
C ALA A 159 -5.91 4.41 20.30
N GLU A 160 -7.21 4.09 20.35
CA GLU A 160 -7.72 2.72 20.35
C GLU A 160 -7.87 2.14 18.93
N SER A 161 -8.27 2.97 17.96
CA SER A 161 -8.53 2.57 16.58
C SER A 161 -7.80 3.47 15.59
N LYS A 162 -6.58 3.08 15.23
CA LYS A 162 -5.71 3.85 14.33
C LYS A 162 -6.13 3.80 12.85
N PHE A 163 -6.86 2.76 12.46
CA PHE A 163 -7.14 2.45 11.06
C PHE A 163 -8.64 2.41 10.80
N ASN A 164 -9.04 2.98 9.67
CA ASN A 164 -10.37 2.72 9.15
C ASN A 164 -10.48 1.25 8.67
N PRO A 165 -11.69 0.70 8.50
CA PRO A 165 -11.88 -0.71 8.15
C PRO A 165 -11.16 -1.15 6.86
N LEU A 166 -11.17 -0.32 5.81
CA LEU A 166 -10.50 -0.64 4.54
C LEU A 166 -8.98 -0.64 4.72
N GLN A 167 -8.43 0.36 5.41
CA GLN A 167 -7.01 0.43 5.74
C GLN A 167 -6.57 -0.75 6.60
N GLN A 168 -7.36 -1.10 7.62
CA GLN A 168 -7.06 -2.23 8.51
C GLN A 168 -6.95 -3.55 7.72
N LEU A 169 -7.95 -3.83 6.87
CA LEU A 169 -7.95 -5.02 6.02
C LEU A 169 -6.82 -5.01 5.00
N ALA A 170 -6.57 -3.86 4.36
CA ALA A 170 -5.48 -3.71 3.40
C ALA A 170 -4.12 -3.95 4.07
N TYR A 171 -3.85 -3.35 5.23
CA TYR A 171 -2.57 -3.52 5.92
C TYR A 171 -2.38 -4.96 6.42
N LEU A 172 -3.45 -5.61 6.88
CA LEU A 172 -3.41 -7.04 7.23
C LEU A 172 -3.07 -7.88 5.99
N ALA A 173 -3.77 -7.66 4.87
CA ALA A 173 -3.55 -8.40 3.64
C ALA A 173 -2.15 -8.19 3.07
N ILE A 174 -1.65 -6.96 3.06
CA ILE A 174 -0.30 -6.65 2.57
C ILE A 174 0.75 -7.31 3.47
N MET A 175 0.67 -7.12 4.78
CA MET A 175 1.73 -7.55 5.70
C MET A 175 1.72 -9.04 6.01
N TYR A 176 0.55 -9.69 6.02
CA TYR A 176 0.42 -11.10 6.40
C TYR A 176 0.08 -12.02 5.22
N ALA A 177 -0.20 -11.49 4.03
CA ALA A 177 -0.35 -12.30 2.83
C ALA A 177 0.60 -11.86 1.70
N LEU A 178 0.49 -10.63 1.18
CA LEU A 178 1.24 -10.23 -0.01
C LEU A 178 2.77 -10.28 0.20
N ILE A 179 3.29 -9.65 1.25
CA ILE A 179 4.73 -9.60 1.53
C ILE A 179 5.30 -11.02 1.78
N PRO A 180 4.70 -11.87 2.63
CA PRO A 180 5.13 -13.26 2.77
C PRO A 180 5.13 -14.03 1.45
N LEU A 181 4.08 -13.89 0.64
CA LEU A 181 3.99 -14.56 -0.66
C LEU A 181 5.05 -14.06 -1.63
N LEU A 182 5.35 -12.75 -1.65
CA LEU A 182 6.45 -12.19 -2.44
C LEU A 182 7.81 -12.77 -2.00
N ILE A 183 8.06 -12.85 -0.70
CA ILE A 183 9.29 -13.45 -0.16
C ILE A 183 9.41 -14.92 -0.56
N ILE A 184 8.35 -15.71 -0.35
CA ILE A 184 8.34 -17.15 -0.67
C ILE A 184 8.57 -17.35 -2.17
N THR A 185 7.78 -16.69 -3.02
CA THR A 185 7.93 -16.82 -4.48
C THR A 185 9.29 -16.31 -4.96
N GLY A 186 9.84 -15.25 -4.36
CA GLY A 186 11.17 -14.74 -4.69
C GLY A 186 12.30 -15.71 -4.32
N LEU A 187 12.22 -16.35 -3.14
CA LEU A 187 13.15 -17.41 -2.73
C LEU A 187 13.05 -18.63 -3.65
N LEU A 188 11.84 -19.01 -4.07
CA LEU A 188 11.66 -20.11 -5.03
C LEU A 188 12.15 -19.75 -6.45
N CYS A 189 12.16 -18.47 -6.82
CA CYS A 189 12.81 -18.02 -8.06
C CYS A 189 14.35 -18.09 -7.97
N LEU A 190 14.92 -17.88 -6.78
CA LEU A 190 16.36 -18.00 -6.54
C LEU A 190 16.82 -19.46 -6.44
N TYR A 191 15.98 -20.34 -5.91
CA TYR A 191 16.24 -21.77 -5.74
C TYR A 191 15.18 -22.65 -6.44
N PRO A 192 15.04 -22.55 -7.77
CA PRO A 192 13.97 -23.22 -8.52
C PRO A 192 14.04 -24.75 -8.46
N GLN A 193 15.20 -25.32 -8.17
CA GLN A 193 15.40 -26.76 -7.94
C GLN A 193 14.57 -27.33 -6.78
N VAL A 194 14.11 -26.48 -5.85
CA VAL A 194 13.29 -26.91 -4.70
C VAL A 194 11.91 -27.40 -5.13
N VAL A 195 11.34 -26.82 -6.18
CA VAL A 195 9.96 -27.09 -6.64
C VAL A 195 9.87 -27.54 -8.10
N GLY A 196 10.94 -27.40 -8.90
CA GLY A 196 10.95 -27.76 -10.32
C GLY A 196 10.03 -26.91 -11.19
N ALA A 197 9.50 -25.79 -10.69
CA ALA A 197 8.48 -24.96 -11.32
C ALA A 197 8.92 -23.49 -11.50
N GLY A 198 10.20 -23.26 -11.85
CA GLY A 198 10.80 -21.92 -11.95
C GLY A 198 9.99 -20.91 -12.79
N PRO A 199 9.58 -21.25 -14.04
CA PRO A 199 8.79 -20.34 -14.86
C PRO A 199 7.44 -19.95 -14.24
N LEU A 200 6.74 -20.90 -13.60
CA LEU A 200 5.48 -20.61 -12.91
C LEU A 200 5.71 -19.69 -11.72
N MET A 201 6.75 -19.94 -10.91
CA MET A 201 7.08 -19.08 -9.77
C MET A 201 7.41 -17.66 -10.19
N LEU A 202 8.09 -17.48 -11.33
CA LEU A 202 8.38 -16.15 -11.88
C LEU A 202 7.10 -15.40 -12.27
N VAL A 203 6.15 -16.08 -12.92
CA VAL A 203 4.85 -15.48 -13.26
C VAL A 203 4.08 -15.10 -11.99
N LEU A 204 4.02 -16.00 -11.00
CA LEU A 204 3.36 -15.72 -9.72
C LEU A 204 4.01 -14.54 -8.99
N HIS A 205 5.33 -14.49 -8.93
CA HIS A 205 6.07 -13.40 -8.32
C HIS A 205 5.78 -12.07 -9.02
N MET A 206 5.72 -12.07 -10.36
CA MET A 206 5.36 -10.89 -11.15
C MET A 206 3.92 -10.42 -10.89
N VAL A 207 2.96 -11.34 -10.82
CA VAL A 207 1.56 -11.00 -10.50
C VAL A 207 1.46 -10.37 -9.10
N LEU A 208 2.15 -10.94 -8.11
CA LEU A 208 2.20 -10.37 -6.76
C LEU A 208 2.88 -8.99 -6.75
N ALA A 209 3.94 -8.80 -7.54
CA ALA A 209 4.59 -7.50 -7.69
C ALA A 209 3.66 -6.44 -8.30
N ILE A 210 2.86 -6.81 -9.30
CA ILE A 210 1.82 -5.94 -9.89
C ILE A 210 0.76 -5.58 -8.84
N VAL A 211 0.28 -6.53 -8.05
CA VAL A 211 -0.65 -6.25 -6.94
C VAL A 211 -0.02 -5.28 -5.93
N GLY A 212 1.27 -5.45 -5.61
CA GLY A 212 2.04 -4.52 -4.79
C GLY A 212 2.14 -3.11 -5.37
N LEU A 213 2.36 -3.00 -6.69
CA LEU A 213 2.39 -1.72 -7.39
C LEU A 213 1.04 -1.01 -7.33
N LEU A 214 -0.06 -1.73 -7.58
CA LEU A 214 -1.42 -1.20 -7.45
C LEU A 214 -1.68 -0.70 -6.01
N PHE A 215 -1.26 -1.48 -5.01
CA PHE A 215 -1.36 -1.06 -3.61
C PHE A 215 -0.60 0.25 -3.34
N ILE A 216 0.65 0.41 -3.81
CA ILE A 216 1.42 1.64 -3.60
C ILE A 216 0.73 2.85 -4.22
N CYS A 217 0.27 2.73 -5.47
CA CYS A 217 -0.41 3.82 -6.16
C CYS A 217 -1.67 4.25 -5.40
N ALA A 218 -2.50 3.29 -4.97
CA ALA A 218 -3.67 3.58 -4.15
C ALA A 218 -3.29 4.15 -2.76
N HIS A 219 -2.27 3.59 -2.11
CA HIS A 219 -1.81 4.01 -0.78
C HIS A 219 -1.31 5.45 -0.78
N ILE A 220 -0.42 5.82 -1.71
CA ILE A 220 0.07 7.18 -1.87
C ILE A 220 -1.09 8.14 -2.13
N TYR A 221 -2.05 7.73 -2.96
CA TYR A 221 -3.23 8.54 -3.22
C TYR A 221 -4.07 8.78 -1.95
N LEU A 222 -4.40 7.72 -1.21
CA LEU A 222 -5.17 7.84 0.03
C LEU A 222 -4.46 8.71 1.09
N CYS A 223 -3.12 8.73 1.09
CA CYS A 223 -2.34 9.64 1.94
C CYS A 223 -2.53 11.12 1.58
N THR A 224 -3.01 11.45 0.38
CA THR A 224 -3.34 12.83 -0.01
C THR A 224 -4.75 13.28 0.41
N LEU A 225 -5.56 12.37 0.96
CA LEU A 225 -6.97 12.62 1.29
C LEU A 225 -7.21 13.24 2.67
N GLY A 226 -6.16 13.66 3.38
CA GLY A 226 -6.29 14.48 4.59
C GLY A 226 -6.87 15.87 4.30
N ASP A 227 -7.04 16.68 5.36
CA ASP A 227 -7.50 18.08 5.21
C ASP A 227 -6.53 18.88 4.32
N THR A 228 -5.24 18.56 4.42
CA THR A 228 -4.23 18.97 3.44
C THR A 228 -3.52 17.75 2.84
N PRO A 229 -3.08 17.80 1.57
CA PRO A 229 -2.41 16.67 0.91
C PRO A 229 -1.16 16.15 1.64
N GLY A 230 -0.51 17.00 2.45
CA GLY A 230 0.70 16.64 3.19
C GLY A 230 0.46 16.17 4.64
N GLN A 231 -0.77 16.26 5.15
CA GLN A 231 -1.07 16.03 6.58
C GLN A 231 -0.78 14.61 7.03
N ILE A 232 -1.21 13.62 6.24
CA ILE A 232 -1.00 12.22 6.56
C ILE A 232 0.50 11.87 6.43
N PHE A 233 1.18 12.38 5.40
CA PHE A 233 2.64 12.21 5.27
C PHE A 233 3.40 12.77 6.47
N ARG A 234 3.02 13.96 6.98
CA ARG A 234 3.64 14.54 8.17
C ARG A 234 3.49 13.64 9.40
N SER A 235 2.34 12.97 9.55
CA SER A 235 2.13 12.02 10.65
C SER A 235 3.11 10.84 10.63
N MET A 236 3.59 10.44 9.44
CA MET A 236 4.62 9.40 9.29
C MET A 236 6.05 9.92 9.49
N ILE A 237 6.25 11.23 9.60
CA ILE A 237 7.54 11.84 9.94
C ILE A 237 7.62 12.07 11.45
N ASP A 238 6.66 12.80 12.01
CA ASP A 238 6.69 13.22 13.43
C ASP A 238 5.94 12.28 14.39
N GLY A 239 5.01 11.47 13.88
CA GLY A 239 4.19 10.54 14.67
C GLY A 239 2.84 11.08 15.14
N TYR A 240 2.56 12.36 14.87
CA TYR A 240 1.33 13.02 15.30
C TYR A 240 0.29 12.99 14.20
N HIS A 241 -0.79 12.25 14.45
CA HIS A 241 -1.99 12.31 13.65
C HIS A 241 -2.70 13.63 13.93
N ARG A 242 -3.13 14.30 12.86
CA ARG A 242 -3.80 15.60 12.93
C ARG A 242 -5.23 15.40 12.46
N HIS A 243 -6.19 15.88 13.24
CA HIS A 243 -7.59 15.92 12.80
C HIS A 243 -8.23 17.23 13.28
N ARG A 244 -9.22 17.74 12.55
CA ARG A 244 -10.03 18.87 13.01
C ARG A 244 -11.30 18.38 13.69
N SER A 245 -11.59 18.91 14.88
CA SER A 245 -12.88 18.69 15.52
C SER A 245 -13.94 19.46 14.75
N HIS A 246 -14.95 18.76 14.24
CA HIS A 246 -16.21 19.41 13.89
C HIS A 246 -16.98 19.54 15.20
N HIS A 247 -17.06 20.75 15.76
CA HIS A 247 -18.05 21.02 16.79
C HIS A 247 -19.42 20.72 16.20
N ALA A 248 -19.99 19.58 16.56
CA ALA A 248 -21.42 19.39 16.43
C ALA A 248 -22.03 20.42 17.39
N GLU A 249 -22.59 21.48 16.82
CA GLU A 249 -23.43 22.41 17.56
C GLU A 249 -24.57 21.57 18.15
N THR A 250 -24.41 21.18 19.41
CA THR A 250 -25.46 20.54 20.18
C THR A 250 -26.54 21.59 20.35
N ALA A 251 -27.53 21.56 19.46
CA ALA A 251 -28.75 22.34 19.59
C ALA A 251 -29.29 22.12 21.02
N PRO A 252 -29.64 23.20 21.76
CA PRO A 252 -30.13 23.06 23.12
C PRO A 252 -31.37 22.18 23.09
N ARG A 253 -31.33 21.10 23.89
CA ARG A 253 -32.54 20.32 24.19
C ARG A 253 -33.58 21.30 24.71
N LYS A 254 -34.64 21.53 23.93
CA LYS A 254 -35.83 22.22 24.42
C LYS A 254 -36.37 21.39 25.60
N GLY A 255 -36.43 22.02 26.76
CA GLY A 255 -37.09 21.48 27.95
C GLY A 255 -38.60 21.43 27.78
#